data_AF-T1AJS5-F1
#
_entry.id   AF-T1AJS5-F1
#
_cell.length_a   1.000
_cell.length_b   1.000
_cell.length_c   1.000
_cell.angle_alpha   90.00
_cell.angle_beta   90.00
_cell.angle_gamma   90.00
#
_symmetry.space_group_name_H-M   'P 1'
#
loop_
_entity.id
_entity.type
_entity.pdbx_description
1 polymer ?
#
loop_
_entity_poly.entity_id
_entity_poly.type
_entity_poly.pdbx_seq_one_letter_code
_entity_poly.pdbx_strand_id
1 'polypeptide(L)'
;MSEVTIKHLATMLDIPADKLLAQLAEAGMHFKGPDQAVSSTEKMKLLGFLRRAHGKAEGGGEAITAPSHVTLSRRKVSEIKVS
;
A
#
# COMPACT_ATOMS: atom_id res chain seq x y z
N MET A 1 18.51 9.32 -18.96
CA MET A 1 17.60 10.08 -19.85
C MET A 1 16.57 9.10 -20.38
N SER A 2 15.42 8.98 -19.70
CA SER A 2 14.33 8.07 -20.08
C SER A 2 13.00 8.73 -19.72
N GLU A 3 12.52 9.60 -20.60
CA GLU A 3 11.17 10.15 -20.51
C GLU A 3 10.17 9.02 -20.74
N VAL A 4 9.25 8.83 -19.81
CA VAL A 4 8.20 7.80 -19.88
C VAL A 4 6.87 8.51 -19.76
N THR A 5 5.94 8.23 -20.67
CA THR A 5 4.60 8.84 -20.65
C THR A 5 3.73 8.25 -19.54
N ILE A 6 2.73 9.00 -19.11
CA ILE A 6 1.77 8.56 -18.08
C ILE A 6 1.04 7.29 -18.54
N LYS A 7 0.66 7.19 -19.82
CA LYS A 7 0.10 5.95 -20.40
C LYS A 7 1.02 4.75 -20.21
N HIS A 8 2.30 4.90 -20.53
CA HIS A 8 3.24 3.78 -20.43
C HIS A 8 3.49 3.39 -18.96
N LEU A 9 3.52 4.37 -18.06
CA LEU A 9 3.63 4.11 -16.62
C LEU A 9 2.38 3.42 -16.05
N ALA A 10 1.19 3.85 -16.50
CA ALA A 10 -0.09 3.25 -16.13
C ALA A 10 -0.17 1.77 -16.55
N THR A 11 0.26 1.45 -17.77
CA THR A 11 0.35 0.06 -18.26
C THR A 11 1.35 -0.78 -17.46
N MET A 12 2.50 -0.21 -17.07
CA MET A 12 3.48 -0.93 -16.25
C MET A 12 3.02 -1.20 -14.81
N LEU A 13 2.13 -0.36 -14.29
CA LEU A 13 1.60 -0.50 -12.94
C LEU A 13 0.24 -1.21 -12.89
N ASP A 14 -0.31 -1.61 -14.05
CA ASP A 14 -1.65 -2.19 -14.19
C ASP A 14 -2.76 -1.32 -13.55
N ILE A 15 -2.61 0.00 -13.61
CA ILE A 15 -3.58 0.98 -13.08
C ILE A 15 -4.11 1.81 -14.26
N PRO A 16 -5.42 2.12 -14.34
CA PRO A 16 -5.94 2.99 -15.38
C PRO A 16 -5.34 4.41 -15.30
N ALA A 17 -5.06 5.01 -16.45
CA ALA A 17 -4.41 6.32 -16.55
C ALA A 17 -5.15 7.42 -15.77
N ASP A 18 -6.47 7.36 -15.70
CA ASP A 18 -7.30 8.30 -14.95
C ASP A 18 -7.03 8.27 -13.43
N LYS A 19 -6.83 7.07 -12.88
CA LYS A 19 -6.49 6.90 -11.45
C LYS A 19 -5.09 7.42 -11.17
N LEU A 20 -4.16 7.16 -12.08
CA LEU A 20 -2.79 7.66 -11.97
C LEU A 20 -2.76 9.20 -12.06
N LEU A 21 -3.55 9.82 -12.95
CA LEU A 21 -3.69 11.26 -13.04
C LEU A 21 -4.25 11.87 -11.75
N ALA A 22 -5.26 11.24 -11.15
CA ALA A 22 -5.80 11.69 -9.86
C ALA A 22 -4.74 11.65 -8.75
N GLN A 23 -3.95 10.58 -8.66
CA GLN A 23 -2.88 10.48 -7.67
C GLN A 23 -1.72 11.46 -7.93
N LEU A 24 -1.41 11.73 -9.19
CA LEU A 24 -0.42 12.75 -9.55
C LEU A 24 -0.91 14.15 -9.15
N ALA A 25 -2.20 14.44 -9.35
CA ALA A 25 -2.81 15.70 -8.92
C ALA A 25 -2.80 15.85 -7.38
N GLU A 26 -3.10 14.79 -6.64
CA GLU A 26 -2.99 14.76 -5.16
C GLU A 26 -1.55 15.00 -4.68
N ALA A 27 -0.55 14.53 -5.43
CA ALA A 27 0.86 14.80 -5.17
C ALA A 27 1.32 16.22 -5.60
N GLY A 28 0.41 17.07 -6.08
CA GLY A 28 0.69 18.43 -6.53
C GLY A 28 1.34 18.49 -7.92
N MET A 29 1.23 17.42 -8.71
CA MET A 29 1.76 17.35 -10.07
C MET A 29 0.60 17.38 -11.07
N HIS A 30 0.40 18.54 -11.68
CA HIS A 30 -0.67 18.74 -12.67
C HIS A 30 -0.19 18.35 -14.06
N PHE A 31 -0.68 17.22 -14.56
CA PHE A 31 -0.52 16.82 -15.95
C PHE A 31 -1.79 17.17 -16.71
N LYS A 32 -1.64 17.75 -17.91
CA LYS A 32 -2.77 18.18 -18.76
C LYS A 32 -3.37 17.03 -19.57
N GLY A 33 -2.66 15.90 -19.66
CA GLY A 33 -3.14 14.75 -20.42
C GLY A 33 -2.25 13.53 -20.27
N PRO A 34 -2.78 12.35 -20.65
CA PRO A 34 -2.12 11.05 -20.46
C PRO A 34 -0.89 10.83 -21.37
N ASP A 35 -0.73 11.65 -22.41
CA ASP A 35 0.42 11.63 -23.31
C ASP A 35 1.61 12.48 -22.82
N GLN A 36 1.44 13.19 -21.70
CA GLN A 36 2.51 14.03 -21.16
C GLN A 36 3.64 13.14 -20.59
N ALA A 37 4.88 13.54 -20.88
CA ALA A 37 6.07 12.86 -20.39
C ALA A 37 6.28 13.13 -18.90
N VAL A 38 6.62 12.07 -18.15
CA VAL A 38 7.00 12.14 -16.74
C VAL A 38 8.52 12.08 -16.63
N SER A 39 9.11 13.14 -16.08
CA SER A 39 10.53 13.25 -15.81
C SER A 39 10.95 12.42 -14.58
N SER A 40 12.25 12.12 -14.44
CA SER A 40 12.76 11.32 -13.31
C SER A 40 12.47 11.94 -11.94
N THR A 41 12.39 13.27 -11.84
CA THR A 41 12.09 13.98 -10.59
C THR A 41 10.64 13.79 -10.16
N GLU A 42 9.71 13.79 -11.12
CA GLU A 42 8.29 13.55 -10.90
C GLU A 42 8.01 12.09 -10.53
N LYS A 43 8.72 11.14 -11.14
CA LYS A 43 8.65 9.71 -10.76
C LYS A 43 9.05 9.50 -9.30
N MET A 44 10.13 10.14 -8.85
CA MET A 44 10.59 10.02 -7.45
C MET A 44 9.59 10.62 -6.46
N LYS A 45 8.95 11.74 -6.82
CA LYS A 45 7.87 12.33 -6.01
C LYS A 45 6.64 11.42 -5.95
N LEU A 46 6.21 10.86 -7.08
CA LEU A 46 5.11 9.89 -7.14
C LEU A 46 5.42 8.66 -6.28
N LEU A 47 6.61 8.08 -6.41
CA LEU A 47 7.02 6.93 -5.60
C LEU A 47 7.07 7.28 -4.11
N GLY A 48 7.51 8.49 -3.76
CA GLY A 48 7.47 8.98 -2.38
C GLY A 48 6.04 9.15 -1.86
N PHE A 49 5.13 9.68 -2.67
CA PHE A 49 3.72 9.81 -2.35
C PHE A 49 3.05 8.45 -2.19
N LEU A 50 3.20 7.54 -3.17
CA LEU A 50 2.68 6.17 -3.12
C LEU A 50 3.23 5.42 -1.91
N ARG A 51 4.52 5.51 -1.61
CA ARG A 51 5.11 4.87 -0.43
C ARG A 51 4.56 5.44 0.88
N ARG A 52 4.16 6.72 0.93
CA ARG A 52 3.52 7.31 2.13
C ARG A 52 2.03 6.97 2.21
N ALA A 53 1.33 7.07 1.09
CA ALA A 53 -0.09 6.76 0.96
C ALA A 53 -0.37 5.26 1.25
N HIS A 54 0.47 4.37 0.71
CA HIS A 54 0.42 2.92 0.95
C HIS A 54 1.26 2.48 2.16
N GLY A 55 2.12 3.34 2.70
CA GLY A 55 2.97 3.00 3.86
C GLY A 55 2.39 3.40 5.21
N LYS A 56 1.20 4.01 5.24
CA LYS A 56 0.53 4.38 6.50
C LYS A 56 -1.00 4.44 6.39
N ALA A 57 -1.57 3.46 5.70
CA ALA A 57 -2.94 3.02 5.91
C ALA A 57 -2.88 1.52 6.24
N GLU A 58 -2.95 1.23 7.54
CA GLU A 58 -3.50 0.03 8.18
C GLU A 58 -3.91 -1.18 7.31
N GLY A 59 -3.48 -2.37 7.72
CA GLY A 59 -4.36 -3.53 7.94
C GLY A 59 -5.60 -3.71 7.06
N GLY A 60 -5.44 -4.20 5.83
CA GLY A 60 -6.59 -4.52 4.99
C GLY A 60 -6.27 -5.26 3.69
N GLY A 61 -5.69 -6.46 3.80
CA GLY A 61 -5.52 -7.36 2.66
C GLY A 61 -4.54 -8.48 2.97
N GLU A 62 -5.07 -9.66 3.31
CA GLU A 62 -4.33 -10.93 3.39
C GLU A 62 -3.31 -11.11 4.54
N ALA A 63 -3.74 -10.97 5.80
CA ALA A 63 -3.01 -11.58 6.92
C ALA A 63 -3.85 -11.78 8.20
N ILE A 64 -5.14 -12.13 8.12
CA ILE A 64 -5.91 -12.48 9.36
C ILE A 64 -6.83 -13.68 9.11
N THR A 65 -6.24 -14.82 8.75
CA THR A 65 -6.83 -16.14 9.03
C THR A 65 -5.81 -17.08 9.67
N ALA A 66 -4.95 -16.54 10.52
CA ALA A 66 -4.15 -17.37 11.42
C ALA A 66 -4.09 -16.66 12.78
N PRO A 67 -4.80 -17.14 13.82
CA PRO A 67 -4.58 -16.62 15.16
C PRO A 67 -3.15 -16.98 15.58
N SER A 68 -2.32 -15.96 15.80
CA SER A 68 -0.90 -16.04 16.14
C SER A 68 -0.60 -16.57 17.55
N HIS A 69 -1.57 -17.23 18.20
CA HIS A 69 -1.40 -17.69 19.58
C HIS A 69 -2.20 -18.97 19.85
N VAL A 70 -1.52 -20.11 19.80
CA VAL A 70 -1.98 -21.36 20.42
C VAL A 70 -1.49 -21.34 21.87
N THR A 71 -2.22 -20.69 22.77
CA THR A 71 -1.92 -20.80 24.20
C THR A 71 -2.41 -22.15 24.71
N LEU A 72 -1.50 -23.01 25.16
CA LEU A 72 -1.87 -24.21 25.90
C LEU A 72 -2.32 -23.79 27.31
N SER A 73 -3.63 -23.66 27.53
CA SER A 73 -4.18 -23.37 28.85
C SER A 73 -4.03 -24.60 29.76
N ARG A 74 -2.99 -24.62 30.62
CA ARG A 74 -2.81 -25.68 31.62
C ARG A 74 -3.90 -25.57 32.70
N ARG A 75 -4.80 -26.56 32.76
CA ARG A 75 -5.82 -26.69 33.81
C ARG A 75 -5.15 -27.13 35.12
N LYS A 76 -5.24 -26.30 36.17
CA LYS A 76 -4.80 -26.65 37.54
C LYS A 76 -6.04 -27.05 38.34
N VAL A 77 -6.13 -28.32 38.75
CA VAL A 77 -7.15 -28.78 39.70
C VAL A 77 -6.51 -28.75 41.09
N SER A 78 -7.10 -28.01 42.01
CA SER A 78 -6.72 -28.04 43.42
C SER A 78 -7.77 -28.84 44.19
N GLU A 79 -7.35 -29.94 44.80
CA GLU A 79 -8.18 -30.71 45.73
C GLU A 79 -8.29 -29.98 47.07
N ILE A 80 -9.51 -29.88 47.60
CA ILE A 80 -9.75 -29.39 48.95
C ILE A 80 -9.53 -30.56 49.89
N LYS A 81 -8.51 -30.46 50.74
CA LYS A 81 -8.31 -31.41 51.84
C LYS A 81 -9.30 -31.08 52.96
N VAL A 82 -10.26 -31.96 53.17
CA VAL A 82 -11.15 -31.91 54.34
C VAL A 82 -10.49 -32.74 55.46
N SER A 83 -10.52 -32.17 56.66
CA SER A 83 -9.91 -32.59 57.92
C SER A 83 -10.11 -34.06 58.28
#